data_AF-A0A1V2Q455-F1
#
_entry.id   AF-A0A1V2Q455-F1
#
_cell.length_a   1.000
_cell.length_b   1.000
_cell.length_c   1.000
_cell.angle_alpha   90.00
_cell.angle_beta   90.00
_cell.angle_gamma   90.00
#
_symmetry.space_group_name_H-M   'P 1'
#
loop_
_entity.id
_entity.type
_entity.pdbx_description
1 polymer ?
#
loop_
_entity_poly.entity_id
_entity_poly.type
_entity_poly.pdbx_seq_one_letter_code
_entity_poly.pdbx_strand_id
1 'polypeptide(L)'
;MNDTLSSRAADWLDRTYGGLVTLTDDQPLVDGDRTQLFGCGYAGGSDEPMLAATIAVPKNGGEPFPVSNADPLDEELNGAPSADFDPLAWRWRVNARGCVVATDAAVDHRPSSALPWTPMDEAPGWWDRMLAAHFPDAEVSTCSTWADVTSILLEGGPGTRTVVWLRRQHAGKDLTGHLIYAFNDGDQAIFLDGQKGSFARLNDEEVGQLVVARFHREAGERHEFLPLPWENPAPTLEAALDKATSWLEHTYKEPVVVVQPDAADETNRGWLFACTTQRFQESGDWRDQMLDAALVVPKEAGLIPFGLPNNDPWTYLTQWEVEQEGIGDPPAPGAAAWFEPTMRELGTPLGSTVHGSWGEVLTEVAAAPQGARALVWVRRNDFRGRESVGNLLIAINENSGVRLIDSMAEKGYPSFDEEPMALHVIRYSS
;
A
#
# COMPACT_ATOMS: atom_id res chain seq x y z
N MET A 1 -41.69 12.28 -5.37
CA MET A 1 -40.94 13.33 -6.08
C MET A 1 -40.04 12.61 -7.06
N ASN A 2 -40.00 13.01 -8.34
CA ASN A 2 -39.08 12.41 -9.29
C ASN A 2 -37.66 12.79 -8.86
N ASP A 3 -36.90 11.79 -8.42
CA ASP A 3 -35.52 11.95 -7.97
C ASP A 3 -34.63 12.26 -9.18
N THR A 4 -34.27 13.54 -9.37
CA THR A 4 -33.38 13.95 -10.46
C THR A 4 -31.93 13.69 -10.04
N LEU A 5 -31.04 13.45 -11.02
CA LEU A 5 -29.61 13.23 -10.73
C LEU A 5 -28.98 14.43 -9.99
N SER A 6 -29.45 15.66 -10.26
CA SER A 6 -29.06 16.87 -9.53
C SER A 6 -29.52 16.87 -8.07
N SER A 7 -30.73 16.38 -7.76
CA SER A 7 -31.20 16.26 -6.36
C SER A 7 -30.31 15.31 -5.57
N ARG A 8 -29.96 14.17 -6.16
CA ARG A 8 -29.07 13.17 -5.55
C ARG A 8 -27.68 13.73 -5.27
N ALA A 9 -27.14 14.53 -6.20
CA ALA A 9 -25.86 15.20 -6.01
C ALA A 9 -25.93 16.22 -4.85
N ALA A 10 -26.97 17.05 -4.81
CA ALA A 10 -27.16 18.03 -3.75
C ALA A 10 -27.30 17.35 -2.37
N ASP A 11 -28.08 16.27 -2.28
CA ASP A 11 -28.24 15.49 -1.04
C ASP A 11 -26.91 14.85 -0.60
N TRP A 12 -26.09 14.39 -1.53
CA TRP A 12 -24.77 13.86 -1.21
C TRP A 12 -23.81 14.95 -0.71
N LEU A 13 -23.82 16.12 -1.35
CA LEU A 13 -23.00 17.26 -0.94
C LEU A 13 -23.39 17.75 0.45
N ASP A 14 -24.68 17.88 0.75
CA ASP A 14 -25.15 18.28 2.08
C ASP A 14 -24.73 17.27 3.16
N ARG A 15 -24.93 15.97 2.92
CA ARG A 15 -24.50 14.91 3.86
C ARG A 15 -22.99 14.90 4.08
N THR A 16 -22.20 15.17 3.04
CA THR A 16 -20.72 15.06 3.10
C THR A 16 -20.08 16.32 3.66
N TYR A 17 -20.54 17.49 3.22
CA TYR A 17 -19.95 18.79 3.54
C TYR A 17 -20.70 19.57 4.62
N GLY A 18 -21.84 19.07 5.12
CA GLY A 18 -22.62 19.72 6.17
C GLY A 18 -23.11 21.12 5.77
N GLY A 19 -23.52 21.30 4.52
CA GLY A 19 -23.98 22.57 3.97
C GLY A 19 -22.88 23.54 3.52
N LEU A 20 -21.60 23.16 3.59
CA LEU A 20 -20.49 24.02 3.12
C LEU A 20 -20.45 24.15 1.59
N VAL A 21 -20.83 23.08 0.88
CA VAL A 21 -20.75 22.97 -0.58
C VAL A 21 -22.14 22.68 -1.16
N THR A 22 -22.45 23.31 -2.27
CA THR A 22 -23.68 23.12 -3.04
C THR A 22 -23.36 22.92 -4.52
N LEU A 23 -24.37 22.54 -5.31
CA LEU A 23 -24.26 22.57 -6.76
C LEU A 23 -24.23 24.02 -7.27
N THR A 24 -23.39 24.28 -8.27
CA THR A 24 -23.36 25.58 -8.96
C THR A 24 -24.58 25.78 -9.87
N ASP A 25 -25.15 24.69 -10.37
CA ASP A 25 -26.23 24.67 -11.37
C ASP A 25 -27.00 23.33 -11.27
N ASP A 26 -28.24 23.29 -11.75
CA ASP A 26 -29.02 22.05 -11.84
C ASP A 26 -28.76 21.26 -13.13
N GLN A 27 -28.07 21.87 -14.10
CA GLN A 27 -27.62 21.23 -15.34
C GLN A 27 -26.24 20.57 -15.19
N PRO A 28 -26.04 19.38 -15.77
CA PRO A 28 -24.73 18.73 -15.77
C PRO A 28 -23.72 19.53 -16.61
N LEU A 29 -22.47 19.57 -16.14
CA LEU A 29 -21.31 20.08 -16.88
C LEU A 29 -20.94 19.16 -18.04
N VAL A 30 -20.97 17.86 -17.76
CA VAL A 30 -20.63 16.80 -18.70
C VAL A 30 -21.68 15.70 -18.57
N ASP A 31 -22.24 15.30 -19.71
CA ASP A 31 -23.14 14.15 -19.80
C ASP A 31 -22.36 12.97 -20.40
N GLY A 32 -21.76 12.16 -19.53
CA GLY A 32 -20.95 11.01 -19.92
C GLY A 32 -21.78 9.75 -20.21
N ASP A 33 -21.13 8.63 -20.52
CA ASP A 33 -21.84 7.39 -20.85
C ASP A 33 -22.48 6.76 -19.60
N ARG A 34 -21.76 6.73 -18.48
CA ARG A 34 -22.18 6.08 -17.23
C ARG A 34 -22.58 7.07 -16.15
N THR A 35 -22.05 8.29 -16.20
CA THR A 35 -22.23 9.31 -15.16
C THR A 35 -22.62 10.67 -15.74
N GLN A 36 -23.21 11.52 -14.90
CA GLN A 36 -23.31 12.97 -15.16
C GLN A 36 -22.44 13.71 -14.16
N LEU A 37 -21.63 14.65 -14.63
CA LEU A 37 -20.80 15.50 -13.78
C LEU A 37 -21.53 16.81 -13.50
N PHE A 38 -21.61 17.22 -12.24
CA PHE A 38 -22.15 18.50 -11.82
C PHE A 38 -21.07 19.36 -11.18
N GLY A 39 -21.17 20.67 -11.37
CA GLY A 39 -20.27 21.64 -10.75
C GLY A 39 -20.62 21.86 -9.29
N CYS A 40 -19.60 22.02 -8.45
CA CYS A 40 -19.69 22.26 -7.03
C CYS A 40 -19.08 23.62 -6.68
N GLY A 41 -19.69 24.32 -5.73
CA GLY A 41 -19.23 25.61 -5.24
C GLY A 41 -19.67 25.85 -3.80
N TYR A 42 -19.17 26.92 -3.19
CA TYR A 42 -19.50 27.24 -1.80
C TYR A 42 -20.93 27.77 -1.64
N ALA A 43 -21.68 27.24 -0.67
CA ALA A 43 -23.08 27.61 -0.45
C ALA A 43 -23.29 29.09 -0.06
N GLY A 44 -22.25 29.77 0.44
CA GLY A 44 -22.26 31.19 0.81
C GLY A 44 -21.96 32.18 -0.32
N GLY A 45 -21.80 31.71 -1.56
CA GLY A 45 -21.50 32.57 -2.71
C GLY A 45 -20.07 33.12 -2.74
N SER A 46 -19.11 32.40 -2.15
CA SER A 46 -17.69 32.71 -2.35
C SER A 46 -17.30 32.37 -3.79
N ASP A 47 -16.66 33.31 -4.48
CA ASP A 47 -16.11 33.12 -5.83
C ASP A 47 -14.77 32.37 -5.82
N GLU A 48 -14.29 31.95 -4.64
CA GLU A 48 -13.07 31.17 -4.53
C GLU A 48 -13.25 29.78 -5.17
N PRO A 49 -12.32 29.34 -6.04
CA PRO A 49 -12.40 28.04 -6.66
C PRO A 49 -12.11 26.89 -5.68
N MET A 50 -12.93 25.86 -5.73
CA MET A 50 -12.68 24.59 -5.03
C MET A 50 -11.61 23.76 -5.76
N LEU A 51 -10.89 22.91 -5.02
CA LEU A 51 -10.05 21.90 -5.67
C LEU A 51 -10.93 20.75 -6.20
N ALA A 52 -11.82 20.22 -5.36
CA ALA A 52 -12.83 19.23 -5.74
C ALA A 52 -14.11 19.91 -6.26
N ALA A 53 -14.01 20.61 -7.39
CA ALA A 53 -15.08 21.42 -7.96
C ALA A 53 -16.15 20.63 -8.74
N THR A 54 -16.08 19.29 -8.79
CA THR A 54 -17.05 18.46 -9.53
C THR A 54 -17.40 17.16 -8.84
N ILE A 55 -18.67 16.78 -8.96
CA ILE A 55 -19.23 15.52 -8.45
C ILE A 55 -19.82 14.71 -9.61
N ALA A 56 -19.56 13.41 -9.62
CA ALA A 56 -20.16 12.47 -10.55
C ALA A 56 -21.40 11.82 -9.93
N VAL A 57 -22.45 11.70 -10.73
CA VAL A 57 -23.69 11.01 -10.38
C VAL A 57 -23.90 9.84 -11.33
N PRO A 58 -23.85 8.59 -10.84
CA PRO A 58 -24.14 7.41 -11.65
C PRO A 58 -25.58 7.38 -12.18
N LYS A 59 -25.71 7.16 -13.50
CA LYS A 59 -27.02 7.04 -14.18
C LYS A 59 -27.77 5.76 -13.82
N ASN A 60 -27.08 4.75 -13.31
CA ASN A 60 -27.65 3.47 -12.88
C ASN A 60 -28.27 3.49 -11.47
N GLY A 61 -28.29 4.65 -10.80
CA GLY A 61 -28.79 4.78 -9.43
C GLY A 61 -27.75 4.52 -8.32
N GLY A 62 -26.49 4.25 -8.65
CA GLY A 62 -25.39 4.15 -7.68
C GLY A 62 -25.08 5.49 -7.01
N GLU A 63 -24.52 5.48 -5.80
CA GLU A 63 -24.29 6.69 -4.98
C GLU A 63 -23.38 7.71 -5.71
N PRO A 64 -23.66 9.03 -5.62
CA PRO A 64 -22.74 10.05 -6.13
C PRO A 64 -21.36 9.97 -5.46
N PHE A 65 -20.32 10.41 -6.17
CA PHE A 65 -18.96 10.46 -5.65
C PHE A 65 -18.17 11.60 -6.30
N PRO A 66 -17.17 12.16 -5.63
CA PRO A 66 -16.31 13.16 -6.25
C PRO A 66 -15.35 12.47 -7.23
N VAL A 67 -14.97 13.20 -8.28
CA VAL A 67 -14.04 12.70 -9.30
C VAL A 67 -12.59 12.93 -8.90
N SER A 68 -11.69 12.16 -9.52
CA SER A 68 -10.26 12.20 -9.26
C SER A 68 -9.63 13.55 -9.60
N ASN A 69 -8.74 14.05 -8.74
CA ASN A 69 -7.93 15.23 -9.06
C ASN A 69 -7.00 14.98 -10.26
N ALA A 70 -6.45 13.77 -10.36
CA ALA A 70 -5.52 13.43 -11.43
C ALA A 70 -6.18 13.26 -12.80
N ASP A 71 -7.45 12.84 -12.85
CA ASP A 71 -8.23 12.74 -14.10
C ASP A 71 -9.75 12.78 -13.82
N PRO A 72 -10.38 13.96 -13.87
CA PRO A 72 -11.77 14.13 -13.49
C PRO A 72 -12.78 13.66 -14.56
N LEU A 73 -12.35 13.43 -15.81
CA LEU A 73 -13.22 13.05 -16.92
C LEU A 73 -13.15 11.55 -17.27
N ASP A 74 -12.15 10.83 -16.77
CA ASP A 74 -12.00 9.39 -16.97
C ASP A 74 -13.06 8.60 -16.15
N GLU A 75 -14.16 8.19 -16.77
CA GLU A 75 -15.22 7.39 -16.12
C GLU A 75 -14.75 6.00 -15.66
N GLU A 76 -13.72 5.42 -16.29
CA GLU A 76 -13.20 4.11 -15.90
C GLU A 76 -12.40 4.22 -14.60
N LEU A 77 -11.47 5.19 -14.54
CA LEU A 77 -10.73 5.51 -13.31
C LEU A 77 -11.70 5.86 -12.17
N ASN A 78 -12.73 6.65 -12.47
CA ASN A 78 -13.63 7.16 -11.45
C ASN A 78 -14.69 6.15 -11.01
N GLY A 79 -15.03 5.18 -11.85
CA GLY A 79 -15.97 4.10 -11.56
C GLY A 79 -15.33 2.80 -11.08
N ALA A 80 -14.00 2.71 -11.06
CA ALA A 80 -13.28 1.51 -10.64
C ALA A 80 -13.63 1.16 -9.16
N PRO A 81 -14.03 -0.11 -8.87
CA PRO A 81 -14.27 -0.55 -7.51
C PRO A 81 -12.97 -0.49 -6.71
N SER A 82 -13.06 -0.15 -5.42
CA SER A 82 -11.90 -0.25 -4.54
C SER A 82 -11.50 -1.72 -4.39
N ALA A 83 -10.20 -1.99 -4.39
CA ALA A 83 -9.66 -3.34 -4.27
C ALA A 83 -10.17 -4.05 -2.99
N ASP A 84 -10.45 -3.28 -1.94
CA ASP A 84 -10.85 -3.78 -0.61
C ASP A 84 -12.33 -3.53 -0.27
N PHE A 85 -13.15 -3.13 -1.25
CA PHE A 85 -14.55 -2.70 -1.04
C PHE A 85 -14.73 -1.57 -0.01
N ASP A 86 -13.66 -0.83 0.33
CA ASP A 86 -13.75 0.35 1.19
C ASP A 86 -14.67 1.40 0.53
N PRO A 87 -15.82 1.73 1.17
CA PRO A 87 -16.77 2.72 0.66
C PRO A 87 -16.20 4.15 0.62
N LEU A 88 -15.07 4.39 1.28
CA LEU A 88 -14.39 5.69 1.37
C LEU A 88 -13.11 5.74 0.55
N ALA A 89 -12.81 4.74 -0.29
CA ALA A 89 -11.63 4.72 -1.15
C ALA A 89 -11.56 5.92 -2.13
N TRP A 90 -12.71 6.53 -2.45
CA TRP A 90 -12.74 7.77 -3.23
C TRP A 90 -12.01 8.93 -2.54
N ARG A 91 -11.87 8.91 -1.21
CA ARG A 91 -11.12 9.93 -0.47
C ARG A 91 -9.69 10.05 -0.95
N TRP A 92 -9.08 8.94 -1.38
CA TRP A 92 -7.73 8.98 -1.96
C TRP A 92 -7.70 9.73 -3.29
N ARG A 93 -8.73 9.53 -4.14
CA ARG A 93 -8.86 10.18 -5.45
C ARG A 93 -9.06 11.69 -5.37
N VAL A 94 -9.48 12.21 -4.22
CA VAL A 94 -9.64 13.66 -3.98
C VAL A 94 -8.57 14.27 -3.06
N ASN A 95 -7.54 13.50 -2.71
CA ASN A 95 -6.53 13.92 -1.73
C ASN A 95 -5.24 14.47 -2.36
N ALA A 96 -5.34 15.24 -3.45
CA ALA A 96 -4.15 15.85 -4.06
C ALA A 96 -3.36 16.74 -3.06
N ARG A 97 -4.04 17.34 -2.06
CA ARG A 97 -3.41 18.12 -0.97
C ARG A 97 -2.49 17.27 -0.11
N GLY A 98 -2.99 16.18 0.47
CA GLY A 98 -2.16 15.29 1.27
C GLY A 98 -1.01 14.69 0.45
N CYS A 99 -1.30 14.32 -0.80
CA CYS A 99 -0.32 13.71 -1.70
C CYS A 99 0.82 14.67 -2.05
N VAL A 100 0.54 15.95 -2.32
CA VAL A 100 1.60 16.92 -2.68
C VAL A 100 2.50 17.25 -1.48
N VAL A 101 1.94 17.30 -0.27
CA VAL A 101 2.70 17.49 0.98
C VAL A 101 3.58 16.27 1.26
N ALA A 102 3.05 15.05 1.09
CA ALA A 102 3.84 13.84 1.22
C ALA A 102 4.95 13.75 0.16
N THR A 103 4.69 14.23 -1.06
CA THR A 103 5.68 14.29 -2.14
C THR A 103 6.81 15.26 -1.81
N ASP A 104 6.50 16.46 -1.29
CA ASP A 104 7.51 17.41 -0.80
C ASP A 104 8.43 16.78 0.24
N ALA A 105 7.85 16.07 1.21
CA ALA A 105 8.61 15.35 2.23
C ALA A 105 9.47 14.24 1.63
N ALA A 106 8.91 13.44 0.71
CA ALA A 106 9.61 12.32 0.06
C ALA A 106 10.80 12.78 -0.80
N VAL A 107 10.68 13.92 -1.49
CA VAL A 107 11.80 14.54 -2.23
C VAL A 107 12.95 14.94 -1.30
N ASP A 108 12.63 15.27 -0.04
CA ASP A 108 13.61 15.50 1.02
C ASP A 108 13.95 14.25 1.84
N HIS A 109 13.52 13.07 1.39
CA HIS A 109 13.66 11.78 2.09
C HIS A 109 13.07 11.76 3.52
N ARG A 110 12.16 12.67 3.85
CA ARG A 110 11.48 12.70 5.15
C ARG A 110 10.28 11.73 5.12
N PRO A 111 10.10 10.88 6.15
CA PRO A 111 8.94 9.99 6.21
C PRO A 111 7.67 10.83 6.31
N SER A 112 6.72 10.56 5.41
CA SER A 112 5.42 11.23 5.40
C SER A 112 4.39 10.35 4.72
N SER A 113 3.15 10.39 5.21
CA SER A 113 1.99 9.80 4.57
C SER A 113 0.90 10.86 4.42
N ALA A 114 0.13 10.76 3.35
CA ALA A 114 -0.99 11.65 3.12
C ALA A 114 -2.15 11.25 4.04
N LEU A 115 -2.57 12.15 4.92
CA LEU A 115 -3.70 11.93 5.81
C LEU A 115 -5.01 11.82 5.01
N PRO A 116 -6.01 11.03 5.47
CA PRO A 116 -7.29 10.92 4.76
C PRO A 116 -7.99 12.26 4.56
N TRP A 117 -8.55 12.46 3.37
CA TRP A 117 -9.32 13.67 3.03
C TRP A 117 -10.51 13.88 3.98
N THR A 118 -10.75 15.14 4.33
CA THR A 118 -11.90 15.60 5.10
C THR A 118 -12.62 16.77 4.42
N PRO A 119 -13.92 16.98 4.67
CA PRO A 119 -14.66 18.10 4.08
C PRO A 119 -14.06 19.49 4.37
N MET A 120 -13.40 19.65 5.51
CA MET A 120 -12.77 20.92 5.91
C MET A 120 -11.55 21.28 5.06
N ASP A 121 -10.95 20.30 4.38
CA ASP A 121 -9.84 20.53 3.46
C ASP A 121 -10.29 21.33 2.22
N GLU A 122 -11.59 21.30 1.90
CA GLU A 122 -12.17 22.09 0.82
C GLU A 122 -12.71 23.45 1.27
N ALA A 123 -12.70 23.80 2.57
CA ALA A 123 -13.33 25.05 3.02
C ALA A 123 -12.67 26.32 2.40
N PRO A 124 -13.39 27.43 2.20
CA PRO A 124 -12.83 28.66 1.62
C PRO A 124 -11.54 29.10 2.31
N GLY A 125 -10.52 29.49 1.55
CA GLY A 125 -9.15 29.78 1.96
C GLY A 125 -8.23 28.56 1.99
N TRP A 126 -8.61 27.45 1.35
CA TRP A 126 -7.89 26.19 1.47
C TRP A 126 -6.46 26.27 0.93
N TRP A 127 -6.26 27.00 -0.17
CA TRP A 127 -4.95 27.15 -0.81
C TRP A 127 -4.00 27.90 0.12
N ASP A 128 -4.44 29.06 0.62
CA ASP A 128 -3.66 29.89 1.54
C ASP A 128 -3.38 29.17 2.86
N ARG A 129 -4.34 28.41 3.41
CA ARG A 129 -4.12 27.59 4.61
C ARG A 129 -3.06 26.51 4.37
N MET A 130 -3.12 25.82 3.23
CA MET A 130 -2.15 24.79 2.88
C MET A 130 -0.74 25.39 2.74
N LEU A 131 -0.61 26.52 2.04
CA LEU A 131 0.66 27.21 1.90
C LEU A 131 1.18 27.70 3.25
N ALA A 132 0.36 28.35 4.07
CA ALA A 132 0.79 28.82 5.39
C ALA A 132 1.27 27.68 6.31
N ALA A 133 0.66 26.49 6.20
CA ALA A 133 1.01 25.33 7.02
C ALA A 133 2.28 24.59 6.54
N HIS A 134 2.47 24.45 5.23
CA HIS A 134 3.49 23.55 4.66
C HIS A 134 4.54 24.25 3.79
N PHE A 135 4.23 25.42 3.26
CA PHE A 135 5.06 26.19 2.33
C PHE A 135 5.05 27.69 2.69
N PRO A 136 5.39 28.08 3.93
CA PRO A 136 5.17 29.43 4.44
C PRO A 136 5.97 30.52 3.70
N ASP A 137 7.09 30.14 3.10
CA ASP A 137 7.98 31.05 2.35
C ASP A 137 7.67 31.08 0.85
N ALA A 138 6.55 30.50 0.42
CA ALA A 138 6.20 30.43 -0.99
C ALA A 138 5.69 31.75 -1.55
N GLU A 139 6.27 32.17 -2.67
CA GLU A 139 5.80 33.25 -3.51
C GLU A 139 4.77 32.71 -4.52
N VAL A 140 3.58 33.31 -4.54
CA VAL A 140 2.50 32.88 -5.42
C VAL A 140 2.44 33.71 -6.69
N SER A 141 2.42 33.04 -7.84
CA SER A 141 2.21 33.65 -9.16
C SER A 141 1.19 32.85 -9.97
N THR A 142 0.70 33.42 -11.07
CA THR A 142 -0.18 32.72 -12.01
C THR A 142 0.50 32.55 -13.37
N CYS A 143 0.27 31.40 -13.98
CA CYS A 143 0.78 31.01 -15.28
C CYS A 143 -0.36 30.52 -16.17
N SER A 144 -0.15 30.56 -17.48
CA SER A 144 -1.12 30.08 -18.46
C SER A 144 -0.68 28.78 -19.11
N THR A 145 0.60 28.42 -19.05
CA THR A 145 1.15 27.20 -19.65
C THR A 145 2.16 26.51 -18.74
N TRP A 146 2.35 25.20 -18.93
CA TRP A 146 3.41 24.44 -18.24
C TRP A 146 4.81 24.90 -18.62
N ALA A 147 4.98 25.50 -19.81
CA ALA A 147 6.23 26.12 -20.22
C ALA A 147 6.58 27.33 -19.34
N ASP A 148 5.59 28.14 -18.94
CA ASP A 148 5.81 29.26 -18.01
C ASP A 148 6.27 28.76 -16.64
N VAL A 149 5.64 27.70 -16.12
CA VAL A 149 6.03 27.08 -14.84
C VAL A 149 7.45 26.52 -14.92
N THR A 150 7.80 25.89 -16.04
CA THR A 150 9.15 25.41 -16.30
C THR A 150 10.15 26.56 -16.29
N SER A 151 9.84 27.69 -16.94
CA SER A 151 10.69 28.89 -16.91
C SER A 151 10.90 29.40 -15.48
N ILE A 152 9.82 29.48 -14.67
CA ILE A 152 9.89 29.90 -13.26
C ILE A 152 10.83 29.00 -12.44
N LEU A 153 10.77 27.68 -12.64
CA LEU A 153 11.64 26.71 -11.96
C LEU A 153 13.11 26.86 -12.37
N LEU A 154 13.37 27.01 -13.67
CA LEU A 154 14.73 27.09 -14.20
C LEU A 154 15.38 28.44 -13.88
N GLU A 155 14.65 29.55 -14.00
CA GLU A 155 15.12 30.90 -13.67
C GLU A 155 15.43 31.07 -12.18
N GLY A 156 14.71 30.33 -11.31
CA GLY A 156 15.02 30.31 -9.87
C GLY A 156 16.35 29.63 -9.54
N GLY A 157 16.88 28.81 -10.44
CA GLY A 157 18.11 28.06 -10.24
C GLY A 157 17.98 26.87 -9.27
N PRO A 158 19.10 26.19 -8.95
CA PRO A 158 19.14 25.01 -8.10
C PRO A 158 18.47 25.22 -6.74
N GLY A 159 17.72 24.24 -6.24
CA GLY A 159 16.98 24.35 -4.98
C GLY A 159 15.61 25.03 -5.10
N THR A 160 15.27 25.56 -6.27
CA THR A 160 13.94 26.10 -6.54
C THR A 160 12.92 24.96 -6.67
N ARG A 161 11.78 25.15 -5.99
CA ARG A 161 10.68 24.19 -5.91
C ARG A 161 9.37 24.92 -6.13
N THR A 162 8.37 24.19 -6.58
CA THR A 162 7.03 24.73 -6.78
C THR A 162 5.97 23.71 -6.41
N VAL A 163 4.90 24.17 -5.77
CA VAL A 163 3.61 23.49 -5.79
C VAL A 163 2.74 24.19 -6.81
N VAL A 164 2.18 23.44 -7.75
CA VAL A 164 1.37 23.95 -8.84
C VAL A 164 -0.05 23.47 -8.68
N TRP A 165 -0.98 24.41 -8.50
CA TRP A 165 -2.41 24.15 -8.58
C TRP A 165 -2.88 24.31 -10.03
N LEU A 166 -3.17 23.19 -10.66
CA LEU A 166 -3.84 23.11 -11.95
C LEU A 166 -5.33 23.35 -11.76
N ARG A 167 -5.80 24.51 -12.22
CA ARG A 167 -7.22 24.81 -12.38
C ARG A 167 -7.65 24.39 -13.77
N ARG A 168 -8.60 23.45 -13.84
CA ARG A 168 -9.15 22.96 -15.09
C ARG A 168 -10.46 23.67 -15.41
N GLN A 169 -10.74 23.85 -16.70
CA GLN A 169 -12.03 24.35 -17.15
C GLN A 169 -12.58 23.49 -18.29
N HIS A 170 -13.89 23.33 -18.31
CA HIS A 170 -14.62 22.71 -19.40
C HIS A 170 -15.82 23.58 -19.75
N ALA A 171 -15.91 23.99 -21.02
CA ALA A 171 -16.94 24.92 -21.50
C ALA A 171 -17.06 26.21 -20.65
N GLY A 172 -15.94 26.73 -20.14
CA GLY A 172 -15.88 27.94 -19.31
C GLY A 172 -16.35 27.77 -17.87
N LYS A 173 -16.62 26.53 -17.42
CA LYS A 173 -16.96 26.20 -16.03
C LYS A 173 -15.80 25.41 -15.39
N ASP A 174 -15.55 25.64 -14.11
CA ASP A 174 -14.45 24.99 -13.39
C ASP A 174 -14.70 23.48 -13.26
N LEU A 175 -13.65 22.71 -13.51
CA LEU A 175 -13.58 21.27 -13.22
C LEU A 175 -12.71 21.04 -11.98
N THR A 176 -12.84 19.85 -11.37
CA THR A 176 -11.91 19.41 -10.33
C THR A 176 -10.45 19.58 -10.78
N GLY A 177 -9.70 20.33 -9.99
CA GLY A 177 -8.30 20.67 -10.24
C GLY A 177 -7.34 19.58 -9.73
N HIS A 178 -6.04 19.85 -9.87
CA HIS A 178 -4.97 18.97 -9.38
C HIS A 178 -3.86 19.76 -8.71
N LEU A 179 -3.04 19.07 -7.90
CA LEU A 179 -1.82 19.62 -7.32
C LEU A 179 -0.61 18.80 -7.79
N ILE A 180 0.36 19.49 -8.37
CA ILE A 180 1.60 18.92 -8.88
C ILE A 180 2.77 19.50 -8.10
N TYR A 181 3.69 18.65 -7.66
CA TYR A 181 4.96 19.08 -7.08
C TYR A 181 6.01 19.17 -8.17
N ALA A 182 6.87 20.19 -8.15
CA ALA A 182 7.99 20.27 -9.08
C ALA A 182 9.22 20.93 -8.46
N PHE A 183 10.39 20.61 -8.99
CA PHE A 183 11.67 21.12 -8.50
C PHE A 183 12.73 21.17 -9.61
N ASN A 184 13.72 22.04 -9.41
CA ASN A 184 14.89 22.14 -10.27
C ASN A 184 15.98 21.15 -9.81
N ASP A 185 16.30 20.19 -10.68
CA ASP A 185 17.40 19.23 -10.53
C ASP A 185 18.46 19.50 -11.61
N GLY A 186 19.50 20.27 -11.26
CA GLY A 186 20.66 20.48 -12.13
C GLY A 186 20.31 20.99 -13.54
N ASP A 187 19.53 22.07 -13.62
CA ASP A 187 19.03 22.70 -14.85
C ASP A 187 17.90 21.93 -15.56
N GLN A 188 17.33 20.92 -14.91
CA GLN A 188 16.11 20.24 -15.37
C GLN A 188 14.95 20.51 -14.43
N ALA A 189 13.77 20.79 -15.00
CA ALA A 189 12.54 20.86 -14.23
C ALA A 189 11.90 19.48 -14.15
N ILE A 190 11.74 18.95 -12.93
CA ILE A 190 11.10 17.67 -12.66
C ILE A 190 9.71 17.94 -12.09
N PHE A 191 8.69 17.25 -12.62
CA PHE A 191 7.30 17.36 -12.19
C PHE A 191 6.79 16.00 -11.71
N LEU A 192 6.24 15.97 -10.50
CA LEU A 192 5.76 14.77 -9.82
C LEU A 192 4.27 14.87 -9.52
N ASP A 193 3.55 13.81 -9.88
CA ASP A 193 2.16 13.61 -9.48
C ASP A 193 2.14 12.68 -8.26
N GLY A 194 2.04 13.30 -7.07
CA GLY A 194 2.00 12.57 -5.81
C GLY A 194 0.79 11.64 -5.67
N GLN A 195 -0.31 11.93 -6.38
CA GLN A 195 -1.51 11.11 -6.32
C GLN A 195 -1.38 9.85 -7.18
N LYS A 196 -0.65 9.93 -8.30
CA LYS A 196 -0.30 8.79 -9.15
C LYS A 196 0.99 8.07 -8.73
N GLY A 197 1.83 8.69 -7.90
CA GLY A 197 3.14 8.15 -7.52
C GLY A 197 4.12 8.08 -8.69
N SER A 198 4.01 8.98 -9.67
CA SER A 198 4.83 8.97 -10.89
C SER A 198 5.11 10.39 -11.41
N PHE A 199 5.83 10.50 -12.54
CA PHE A 199 6.01 11.79 -13.21
C PHE A 199 4.67 12.36 -13.65
N ALA A 200 4.49 13.67 -13.47
CA ALA A 200 3.28 14.35 -13.88
C ALA A 200 3.16 14.40 -15.41
N ARG A 201 1.95 14.15 -15.90
CA ARG A 201 1.60 14.41 -17.30
C ARG A 201 1.24 15.87 -17.45
N LEU A 202 2.06 16.61 -18.20
CA LEU A 202 1.82 18.03 -18.48
C LEU A 202 1.01 18.16 -19.77
N ASN A 203 -0.20 18.72 -19.67
CA ASN A 203 -1.09 18.95 -20.80
C ASN A 203 -1.64 20.37 -20.72
N ASP A 204 -1.31 21.23 -21.69
CA ASP A 204 -1.81 22.61 -21.74
C ASP A 204 -3.28 22.68 -22.19
N GLU A 205 -3.82 21.64 -22.84
CA GLU A 205 -5.22 21.63 -23.32
C GLU A 205 -6.25 21.65 -22.17
N GLU A 206 -5.86 21.19 -20.98
CA GLU A 206 -6.71 21.13 -19.80
C GLU A 206 -6.54 22.36 -18.89
N VAL A 207 -5.59 23.26 -19.21
CA VAL A 207 -5.23 24.39 -18.35
C VAL A 207 -6.24 25.52 -18.52
N GLY A 208 -7.04 25.76 -17.49
CA GLY A 208 -7.74 27.03 -17.30
C GLY A 208 -6.81 28.07 -16.69
N GLN A 209 -6.05 27.68 -15.65
CA GLN A 209 -5.02 28.49 -15.02
C GLN A 209 -4.07 27.60 -14.22
N LEU A 210 -2.80 27.99 -14.12
CA LEU A 210 -1.83 27.39 -13.19
C LEU A 210 -1.53 28.41 -12.09
N VAL A 211 -1.81 28.07 -10.84
CA VAL A 211 -1.39 28.87 -9.68
C VAL A 211 -0.14 28.23 -9.12
N VAL A 212 0.98 28.95 -9.16
CA VAL A 212 2.31 28.44 -8.81
C VAL A 212 2.71 29.04 -7.48
N ALA A 213 2.95 28.20 -6.48
CA ALA A 213 3.61 28.57 -5.23
C ALA A 213 5.08 28.17 -5.32
N ARG A 214 5.95 29.14 -5.64
CA ARG A 214 7.39 28.94 -5.75
C ARG A 214 8.05 29.18 -4.39
N PHE A 215 8.91 28.28 -3.97
CA PHE A 215 9.73 28.46 -2.78
C PHE A 215 11.14 27.93 -3.05
N HIS A 216 12.06 28.26 -2.15
CA HIS A 216 13.45 27.84 -2.25
C HIS A 216 13.82 27.02 -1.03
N ARG A 217 14.45 25.86 -1.25
CA ARG A 217 15.18 25.14 -0.22
C ARG A 217 16.53 24.83 -0.80
N GLU A 218 17.59 25.25 -0.12
CA GLU A 218 18.94 24.89 -0.53
C GLU A 218 18.95 23.38 -0.76
N ALA A 219 19.48 22.96 -1.90
CA ALA A 219 19.87 21.57 -2.07
C ALA A 219 20.92 21.33 -0.99
N GLY A 220 20.50 20.84 0.18
CA GLY A 220 21.41 20.32 1.18
C GLY A 220 22.35 19.37 0.45
N GLU A 221 23.60 19.24 0.94
CA GLU A 221 24.44 18.10 0.57
C GLU A 221 23.51 16.91 0.46
N ARG A 222 23.38 16.30 -0.74
CA ARG A 222 22.47 15.17 -1.00
C ARG A 222 22.54 14.33 0.25
N HIS A 223 21.53 14.43 1.12
CA HIS A 223 21.63 13.76 2.40
C HIS A 223 21.78 12.32 1.97
N GLU A 224 22.91 11.69 2.35
CA GLU A 224 23.11 10.25 2.15
C GLU A 224 21.76 9.64 2.45
N PHE A 225 21.14 9.02 1.43
CA PHE A 225 19.72 8.61 1.42
C PHE A 225 19.33 8.30 2.85
N LEU A 226 18.41 9.09 3.44
CA LEU A 226 18.04 8.86 4.85
C LEU A 226 17.76 7.36 4.94
N PRO A 227 18.57 6.62 5.71
CA PRO A 227 18.51 5.18 5.67
C PRO A 227 17.06 4.82 5.93
N LEU A 228 16.53 3.89 5.13
CA LEU A 228 15.16 3.42 5.35
C LEU A 228 15.05 3.06 6.83
N PRO A 229 13.89 3.22 7.49
CA PRO A 229 13.83 3.02 8.94
C PRO A 229 14.38 1.65 9.38
N TRP A 230 14.28 0.64 8.52
CA TRP A 230 14.84 -0.70 8.70
C TRP A 230 16.31 -0.89 8.30
N GLU A 231 16.99 0.12 7.76
CA GLU A 231 18.43 0.12 7.51
C GLU A 231 19.22 0.70 8.70
N ASN A 232 18.54 1.24 9.71
CA ASN A 232 19.20 1.65 10.95
C ASN A 232 19.83 0.44 11.68
N PRO A 233 20.92 0.66 12.44
CA PRO A 233 21.49 -0.38 13.28
C PRO A 233 20.52 -0.76 14.41
N ALA A 234 20.50 -2.04 14.80
CA ALA A 234 19.61 -2.59 15.82
C ALA A 234 20.37 -3.21 17.02
N PRO A 235 21.17 -2.42 17.77
CA PRO A 235 22.00 -2.95 18.87
C PRO A 235 21.20 -3.34 20.12
N THR A 236 19.93 -2.95 20.21
CA THR A 236 19.03 -3.21 21.35
C THR A 236 17.71 -3.80 20.88
N LEU A 237 16.97 -4.43 21.80
CA LEU A 237 15.64 -4.97 21.51
C LEU A 237 14.69 -3.91 20.94
N GLU A 238 14.70 -2.70 21.51
CA GLU A 238 13.87 -1.58 21.04
C GLU A 238 14.21 -1.20 19.59
N ALA A 239 15.50 -1.00 19.27
CA ALA A 239 15.92 -0.68 17.92
C ALA A 239 15.64 -1.82 16.92
N ALA A 240 15.74 -3.07 17.37
CA ALA A 240 15.39 -4.24 16.57
C ALA A 240 13.89 -4.32 16.28
N LEU A 241 13.05 -3.96 17.25
CA LEU A 241 11.60 -3.90 17.09
C LEU A 241 11.16 -2.76 16.17
N ASP A 242 11.77 -1.58 16.27
CA ASP A 242 11.50 -0.47 15.36
C ASP A 242 11.87 -0.86 13.92
N LYS A 243 13.03 -1.49 13.74
CA LYS A 243 13.51 -2.00 12.45
C LYS A 243 12.59 -3.10 11.90
N ALA A 244 12.19 -4.07 12.73
CA ALA A 244 11.26 -5.13 12.36
C ALA A 244 9.90 -4.57 11.93
N THR A 245 9.30 -3.74 12.78
CA THR A 245 7.96 -3.17 12.57
C THR A 245 7.92 -2.33 11.30
N SER A 246 8.91 -1.45 11.10
CA SER A 246 8.99 -0.62 9.90
C SER A 246 9.11 -1.46 8.62
N TRP A 247 9.90 -2.53 8.66
CA TRP A 247 10.06 -3.44 7.52
C TRP A 247 8.78 -4.22 7.24
N LEU A 248 8.09 -4.72 8.28
CA LEU A 248 6.84 -5.45 8.15
C LEU A 248 5.72 -4.58 7.56
N GLU A 249 5.56 -3.34 8.06
CA GLU A 249 4.60 -2.36 7.56
C GLU A 249 4.84 -1.98 6.10
N HIS A 250 6.11 -1.94 5.67
CA HIS A 250 6.45 -1.67 4.29
C HIS A 250 6.24 -2.90 3.38
N THR A 251 6.55 -4.09 3.88
CA THR A 251 6.58 -5.32 3.09
C THR A 251 5.20 -5.89 2.84
N TYR A 252 4.31 -5.83 3.84
CA TYR A 252 3.00 -6.47 3.78
C TYR A 252 1.88 -5.45 3.72
N LYS A 253 0.92 -5.66 2.81
CA LYS A 253 -0.30 -4.85 2.73
C LYS A 253 -1.25 -5.09 3.91
N GLU A 254 -1.28 -6.33 4.38
CA GLU A 254 -2.04 -6.72 5.57
C GLU A 254 -1.16 -6.50 6.81
N PRO A 255 -1.73 -6.04 7.94
CA PRO A 255 -0.95 -5.84 9.15
C PRO A 255 -0.30 -7.13 9.65
N VAL A 256 1.03 -7.12 9.74
CA VAL A 256 1.86 -8.19 10.33
C VAL A 256 2.55 -7.66 11.58
N VAL A 257 2.53 -8.45 12.65
CA VAL A 257 3.00 -8.05 13.98
C VAL A 257 4.01 -9.04 14.54
N VAL A 258 4.94 -8.54 15.34
CA VAL A 258 5.91 -9.37 16.09
C VAL A 258 5.24 -10.03 17.30
N VAL A 259 5.49 -11.32 17.51
CA VAL A 259 4.89 -12.14 18.56
C VAL A 259 5.80 -12.25 19.78
N GLN A 260 5.35 -11.71 20.91
CA GLN A 260 6.00 -11.84 22.23
C GLN A 260 7.52 -11.57 22.19
N PRO A 261 7.96 -10.39 21.70
CA PRO A 261 9.38 -10.08 21.61
C PRO A 261 10.03 -9.99 22.98
N ASP A 262 11.27 -10.47 23.09
CA ASP A 262 12.03 -10.49 24.35
C ASP A 262 13.54 -10.35 24.10
N ALA A 263 14.30 -10.00 25.13
CA ALA A 263 15.76 -9.96 25.06
C ALA A 263 16.38 -11.32 24.68
N ALA A 264 15.70 -12.44 24.99
CA ALA A 264 16.12 -13.78 24.59
C ALA A 264 16.02 -14.04 23.06
N ASP A 265 15.44 -13.13 22.28
CA ASP A 265 15.41 -13.20 20.80
C ASP A 265 16.75 -12.79 20.18
N GLU A 266 17.66 -12.22 20.96
CA GLU A 266 18.98 -11.78 20.50
C GLU A 266 19.85 -12.97 20.06
N THR A 267 20.45 -12.84 18.88
CA THR A 267 21.45 -13.76 18.35
C THR A 267 22.82 -13.08 18.23
N ASN A 268 23.85 -13.77 17.73
CA ASN A 268 25.18 -13.16 17.63
C ASN A 268 25.17 -12.02 16.61
N ARG A 269 24.55 -12.23 15.45
CA ARG A 269 24.52 -11.25 14.34
C ARG A 269 23.25 -10.41 14.27
N GLY A 270 22.21 -10.78 15.00
CA GLY A 270 20.90 -10.17 14.82
C GLY A 270 19.92 -10.45 15.96
N TRP A 271 18.67 -10.51 15.57
CA TRP A 271 17.51 -10.90 16.38
C TRP A 271 16.65 -11.85 15.55
N LEU A 272 16.08 -12.87 16.19
CA LEU A 272 15.08 -13.74 15.57
C LEU A 272 13.72 -13.50 16.21
N PHE A 273 12.81 -12.89 15.45
CA PHE A 273 11.43 -12.68 15.87
C PHE A 273 10.49 -13.66 15.20
N ALA A 274 9.50 -14.13 15.96
CA ALA A 274 8.30 -14.72 15.39
C ALA A 274 7.33 -13.60 14.98
N CYS A 275 6.66 -13.74 13.85
CA CYS A 275 5.72 -12.79 13.27
C CYS A 275 4.42 -13.49 12.89
N THR A 276 3.32 -12.75 12.86
CA THR A 276 2.02 -13.28 12.43
C THR A 276 1.14 -12.16 11.90
N THR A 277 0.08 -12.50 11.17
CA THR A 277 -0.92 -11.49 10.79
C THR A 277 -1.70 -11.05 12.02
N GLN A 278 -2.05 -9.77 12.08
CA GLN A 278 -2.90 -9.26 13.15
C GLN A 278 -4.25 -9.98 13.19
N ARG A 279 -4.81 -10.30 12.02
CA ARG A 279 -6.07 -11.03 11.87
C ARG A 279 -6.02 -12.39 12.55
N PHE A 280 -4.92 -13.14 12.42
CA PHE A 280 -4.75 -14.42 13.12
C PHE A 280 -4.74 -14.26 14.64
N GLN A 281 -4.09 -13.23 15.19
CA GLN A 281 -4.12 -12.98 16.64
C GLN A 281 -5.54 -12.71 17.16
N GLU A 282 -6.35 -12.05 16.35
CA GLU A 282 -7.73 -11.70 16.70
C GLU A 282 -8.71 -12.87 16.51
N SER A 283 -8.58 -13.63 15.40
CA SER A 283 -9.52 -14.68 15.02
C SER A 283 -9.16 -16.06 15.57
N GLY A 284 -7.86 -16.34 15.74
CA GLY A 284 -7.32 -17.68 15.97
C GLY A 284 -7.51 -18.64 14.78
N ASP A 285 -8.00 -18.15 13.64
CA ASP A 285 -8.23 -18.97 12.45
C ASP A 285 -6.92 -19.20 11.70
N TRP A 286 -6.47 -20.44 11.69
CA TRP A 286 -5.20 -20.84 11.06
C TRP A 286 -5.10 -20.45 9.57
N ARG A 287 -6.21 -20.21 8.89
CA ARG A 287 -6.22 -19.73 7.49
C ARG A 287 -5.69 -18.31 7.34
N ASP A 288 -5.71 -17.54 8.42
CA ASP A 288 -5.18 -16.18 8.48
C ASP A 288 -3.70 -16.15 8.88
N GLN A 289 -3.10 -17.29 9.25
CA GLN A 289 -1.73 -17.38 9.73
C GLN A 289 -0.70 -17.20 8.59
N MET A 290 0.51 -16.75 8.95
CA MET A 290 1.67 -16.68 8.07
C MET A 290 2.32 -18.05 7.89
N LEU A 291 2.85 -18.29 6.69
CA LEU A 291 3.74 -19.43 6.44
C LEU A 291 5.17 -19.07 6.89
N ASP A 292 5.61 -17.88 6.48
CA ASP A 292 6.95 -17.34 6.73
C ASP A 292 6.93 -16.46 7.98
N ALA A 293 6.62 -17.09 9.12
CA ALA A 293 6.36 -16.43 10.39
C ALA A 293 7.65 -16.08 11.18
N ALA A 294 8.83 -16.09 10.55
CA ALA A 294 10.12 -15.84 11.21
C ALA A 294 10.83 -14.72 10.48
N LEU A 295 11.28 -13.73 11.25
CA LEU A 295 11.98 -12.57 10.76
C LEU A 295 13.33 -12.46 11.45
N VAL A 296 14.40 -12.52 10.65
CA VAL A 296 15.75 -12.21 11.11
C VAL A 296 15.99 -10.71 10.93
N VAL A 297 16.42 -10.05 12.00
CA VAL A 297 16.74 -8.62 12.02
C VAL A 297 18.23 -8.43 12.27
N PRO A 298 19.04 -8.09 11.25
CA PRO A 298 20.47 -7.86 11.43
C PRO A 298 20.76 -6.64 12.31
N LYS A 299 21.77 -6.76 13.20
CA LYS A 299 22.22 -5.66 14.07
C LYS A 299 22.92 -4.53 13.29
N GLU A 300 23.60 -4.88 12.20
CA GLU A 300 24.37 -3.96 11.38
C GLU A 300 23.47 -2.96 10.63
N ALA A 301 24.00 -1.76 10.41
CA ALA A 301 23.36 -0.75 9.58
C ALA A 301 23.43 -1.16 8.10
N GLY A 302 22.43 -0.75 7.32
CA GLY A 302 22.32 -1.03 5.88
C GLY A 302 21.87 -2.46 5.53
N LEU A 303 21.84 -3.38 6.51
CA LEU A 303 21.32 -4.74 6.29
C LEU A 303 19.81 -4.80 6.51
N ILE A 304 19.11 -5.38 5.54
CA ILE A 304 17.65 -5.47 5.48
C ILE A 304 17.18 -6.69 6.29
N PRO A 305 16.10 -6.59 7.08
CA PRO A 305 15.44 -7.75 7.67
C PRO A 305 14.97 -8.77 6.61
N PHE A 306 14.95 -10.06 6.96
CA PHE A 306 14.62 -11.11 6.00
C PHE A 306 13.99 -12.35 6.65
N GLY A 307 13.22 -13.11 5.87
CA GLY A 307 12.60 -14.37 6.29
C GLY A 307 13.53 -15.58 6.19
N LEU A 308 13.18 -16.69 6.84
CA LEU A 308 13.92 -17.94 6.73
C LEU A 308 13.32 -18.87 5.66
N PRO A 309 14.13 -19.70 4.97
CA PRO A 309 13.61 -20.65 3.99
C PRO A 309 12.76 -21.74 4.67
N ASN A 310 11.64 -22.11 4.05
CA ASN A 310 10.67 -23.04 4.64
C ASN A 310 11.17 -24.48 4.79
N ASN A 311 12.03 -24.93 3.89
CA ASN A 311 12.50 -26.31 3.83
C ASN A 311 13.56 -26.65 4.90
N ASP A 312 14.45 -25.69 5.20
CA ASP A 312 15.53 -25.86 6.19
C ASP A 312 15.91 -24.53 6.88
N PRO A 313 15.00 -23.95 7.68
CA PRO A 313 15.19 -22.62 8.27
C PRO A 313 16.34 -22.57 9.29
N TRP A 314 16.53 -23.64 10.05
CA TRP A 314 17.44 -23.65 11.20
C TRP A 314 18.89 -23.86 10.79
N THR A 315 19.14 -24.69 9.78
CA THR A 315 20.47 -24.80 9.19
C THR A 315 20.85 -23.49 8.53
N TYR A 316 19.94 -22.86 7.78
CA TYR A 316 20.19 -21.55 7.16
C TYR A 316 20.55 -20.49 8.23
N LEU A 317 19.75 -20.38 9.30
CA LEU A 317 20.02 -19.43 10.38
C LEU A 317 21.39 -19.69 11.03
N THR A 318 21.72 -20.96 11.31
CA THR A 318 23.01 -21.33 11.91
C THR A 318 24.18 -20.94 11.01
N GLN A 319 24.07 -21.15 9.70
CA GLN A 319 25.10 -20.78 8.73
C GLN A 319 25.22 -19.26 8.58
N TRP A 320 24.10 -18.54 8.62
CA TRP A 320 24.08 -17.08 8.64
C TRP A 320 24.77 -16.53 9.89
N GLU A 321 24.49 -17.07 11.08
CA GLU A 321 25.10 -16.64 12.35
C GLU A 321 26.64 -16.74 12.38
N VAL A 322 27.24 -17.63 11.58
CA VAL A 322 28.69 -17.84 11.52
C VAL A 322 29.35 -17.28 10.26
N GLU A 323 28.61 -16.49 9.46
CA GLU A 323 29.10 -15.89 8.21
C GLU A 323 29.66 -16.92 7.23
N GLN A 324 29.00 -18.08 7.12
CA GLN A 324 29.44 -19.10 6.18
C GLN A 324 29.35 -18.58 4.73
N GLU A 325 30.44 -18.70 3.98
CA GLU A 325 30.44 -18.36 2.55
C GLU A 325 29.54 -19.33 1.76
N GLY A 326 28.86 -18.80 0.73
CA GLY A 326 28.04 -19.60 -0.18
C GLY A 326 26.69 -20.02 0.37
N ILE A 327 26.22 -19.42 1.47
CA ILE A 327 24.80 -19.45 1.81
C ILE A 327 24.00 -18.77 0.68
N GLY A 328 22.88 -19.37 0.27
CA GLY A 328 22.00 -18.76 -0.73
C GLY A 328 21.42 -17.43 -0.23
N ASP A 329 20.90 -16.62 -1.16
CA ASP A 329 20.18 -15.41 -0.79
C ASP A 329 18.94 -15.75 0.06
N PRO A 330 18.55 -14.87 1.00
CA PRO A 330 17.33 -15.09 1.77
C PRO A 330 16.10 -15.13 0.85
N PRO A 331 15.04 -15.88 1.21
CA PRO A 331 13.82 -15.93 0.43
C PRO A 331 13.15 -14.56 0.34
N ALA A 332 12.57 -14.27 -0.81
CA ALA A 332 11.70 -13.11 -0.96
C ALA A 332 10.42 -13.29 -0.11
N PRO A 333 9.86 -12.22 0.48
CA PRO A 333 8.62 -12.30 1.25
C PRO A 333 7.45 -12.84 0.43
N GLY A 334 6.73 -13.82 0.99
CA GLY A 334 5.48 -14.34 0.44
C GLY A 334 4.25 -13.49 0.78
N ALA A 335 3.06 -14.04 0.58
CA ALA A 335 1.82 -13.44 1.08
C ALA A 335 1.76 -13.51 2.61
N ALA A 336 1.23 -12.47 3.27
CA ALA A 336 1.04 -12.45 4.72
C ALA A 336 0.16 -13.62 5.18
N ALA A 337 -1.08 -13.70 4.72
CA ALA A 337 -1.91 -14.89 4.88
C ALA A 337 -1.71 -15.83 3.69
N TRP A 338 -1.08 -16.99 3.92
CA TRP A 338 -0.63 -17.87 2.84
C TRP A 338 -1.75 -18.70 2.21
N PHE A 339 -2.81 -19.00 2.97
CA PHE A 339 -3.78 -20.04 2.63
C PHE A 339 -4.59 -19.72 1.36
N GLU A 340 -5.27 -18.57 1.33
CA GLU A 340 -6.15 -18.24 0.21
C GLU A 340 -5.39 -18.13 -1.13
N PRO A 341 -4.25 -17.42 -1.22
CA PRO A 341 -3.47 -17.38 -2.46
C PRO A 341 -3.03 -18.78 -2.93
N THR A 342 -2.60 -19.63 -2.00
CA THR A 342 -2.14 -20.99 -2.31
C THR A 342 -3.28 -21.87 -2.83
N MET A 343 -4.44 -21.83 -2.16
CA MET A 343 -5.59 -22.64 -2.57
C MET A 343 -6.20 -22.18 -3.89
N ARG A 344 -6.07 -20.90 -4.25
CA ARG A 344 -6.47 -20.39 -5.57
C ARG A 344 -5.73 -21.08 -6.72
N GLU A 345 -4.46 -21.42 -6.51
CA GLU A 345 -3.62 -22.12 -7.49
C GLU A 345 -3.84 -23.65 -7.46
N LEU A 346 -4.10 -24.23 -6.29
CA LEU A 346 -4.21 -25.68 -6.12
C LEU A 346 -5.62 -26.25 -6.40
N GLY A 347 -6.66 -25.51 -6.04
CA GLY A 347 -8.06 -25.94 -6.19
C GLY A 347 -8.88 -25.81 -4.91
N THR A 348 -10.15 -26.21 -4.96
CA THR A 348 -11.11 -25.97 -3.87
C THR A 348 -10.79 -26.84 -2.64
N PRO A 349 -10.61 -26.24 -1.43
CA PRO A 349 -10.45 -27.01 -0.20
C PRO A 349 -11.70 -27.84 0.11
N LEU A 350 -11.50 -29.13 0.42
CA LEU A 350 -12.54 -30.08 0.81
C LEU A 350 -12.64 -30.24 2.33
N GLY A 351 -11.56 -29.95 3.05
CA GLY A 351 -11.49 -29.99 4.51
C GLY A 351 -10.07 -30.14 5.02
N SER A 352 -9.89 -29.90 6.31
CA SER A 352 -8.59 -29.96 6.99
C SER A 352 -8.64 -30.81 8.26
N THR A 353 -7.53 -31.48 8.56
CA THR A 353 -7.28 -32.21 9.80
C THR A 353 -5.92 -31.81 10.38
N VAL A 354 -5.72 -32.06 11.67
CA VAL A 354 -4.48 -31.71 12.40
C VAL A 354 -3.95 -32.96 13.09
N HIS A 355 -2.65 -33.22 12.92
CA HIS A 355 -1.95 -34.39 13.45
C HIS A 355 -0.71 -34.00 14.25
N GLY A 356 -0.33 -34.86 15.19
CA GLY A 356 0.88 -34.69 16.00
C GLY A 356 2.09 -35.44 15.44
N SER A 357 1.90 -36.34 14.46
CA SER A 357 2.98 -37.14 13.90
C SER A 357 2.83 -37.44 12.42
N TRP A 358 3.96 -37.63 11.74
CA TRP A 358 3.99 -38.04 10.34
C TRP A 358 3.29 -39.39 10.08
N GLY A 359 3.31 -40.30 11.06
CA GLY A 359 2.63 -41.59 10.94
C GLY A 359 1.11 -41.45 10.76
N GLU A 360 0.49 -40.51 11.47
CA GLU A 360 -0.94 -40.19 11.36
C GLU A 360 -1.26 -39.54 10.01
N VAL A 361 -0.44 -38.58 9.58
CA VAL A 361 -0.57 -37.93 8.25
C VAL A 361 -0.50 -38.94 7.12
N LEU A 362 0.52 -39.80 7.12
CA LEU A 362 0.70 -40.82 6.08
C LEU A 362 -0.44 -41.83 6.07
N THR A 363 -0.98 -42.19 7.25
CA THR A 363 -2.14 -43.07 7.37
C THR A 363 -3.40 -42.41 6.81
N GLU A 364 -3.64 -41.13 7.10
CA GLU A 364 -4.78 -40.41 6.54
C GLU A 364 -4.70 -40.34 5.01
N VAL A 365 -3.54 -39.94 4.47
CA VAL A 365 -3.37 -39.80 3.01
C VAL A 365 -3.51 -41.16 2.32
N ALA A 366 -2.97 -42.24 2.91
CA ALA A 366 -3.09 -43.59 2.38
C ALA A 366 -4.55 -44.11 2.38
N ALA A 367 -5.38 -43.65 3.31
CA ALA A 367 -6.80 -44.03 3.39
C ALA A 367 -7.69 -43.30 2.36
N ALA A 368 -7.18 -42.25 1.72
CA ALA A 368 -7.89 -41.53 0.67
C ALA A 368 -7.96 -42.34 -0.64
N PRO A 369 -8.87 -42.03 -1.59
CA PRO A 369 -8.87 -42.66 -2.90
C PRO A 369 -7.52 -42.55 -3.61
N GLN A 370 -7.19 -43.54 -4.43
CA GLN A 370 -5.98 -43.49 -5.25
C GLN A 370 -5.97 -42.24 -6.13
N GLY A 371 -4.83 -41.54 -6.18
CA GLY A 371 -4.65 -40.29 -6.90
C GLY A 371 -5.15 -39.06 -6.15
N ALA A 372 -5.75 -39.22 -4.96
CA ALA A 372 -6.09 -38.10 -4.10
C ALA A 372 -4.84 -37.31 -3.71
N ARG A 373 -5.01 -35.98 -3.66
CA ARG A 373 -3.96 -35.02 -3.30
C ARG A 373 -4.35 -34.29 -2.03
N ALA A 374 -3.34 -33.99 -1.22
CA ALA A 374 -3.47 -33.14 -0.06
C ALA A 374 -2.26 -32.21 0.04
N LEU A 375 -2.49 -31.02 0.57
CA LEU A 375 -1.44 -30.12 0.99
C LEU A 375 -1.17 -30.38 2.47
N VAL A 376 0.06 -30.68 2.82
CA VAL A 376 0.49 -30.87 4.21
C VAL A 376 1.26 -29.63 4.63
N TRP A 377 0.69 -28.87 5.56
CA TRP A 377 1.37 -27.75 6.19
C TRP A 377 2.05 -28.21 7.47
N VAL A 378 3.37 -28.23 7.44
CA VAL A 378 4.24 -28.53 8.56
C VAL A 378 4.44 -27.25 9.35
N ARG A 379 4.01 -27.22 10.61
CA ARG A 379 4.12 -26.07 11.51
C ARG A 379 5.28 -26.29 12.45
N ARG A 380 6.15 -25.29 12.63
CA ARG A 380 7.34 -25.39 13.49
C ARG A 380 7.38 -24.26 14.51
N ASN A 381 7.97 -24.59 15.65
CA ASN A 381 8.32 -23.62 16.66
C ASN A 381 9.75 -23.13 16.50
N ASP A 382 10.01 -21.88 16.87
CA ASP A 382 11.35 -21.39 17.14
C ASP A 382 11.90 -21.97 18.45
N PHE A 383 13.14 -21.59 18.80
CA PHE A 383 13.81 -22.02 20.03
C PHE A 383 13.13 -21.54 21.32
N ARG A 384 12.15 -20.61 21.23
CA ARG A 384 11.35 -20.13 22.37
C ARG A 384 9.98 -20.80 22.45
N GLY A 385 9.64 -21.66 21.50
CA GLY A 385 8.36 -22.37 21.45
C GLY A 385 7.23 -21.58 20.76
N ARG A 386 7.55 -20.51 20.02
CA ARG A 386 6.56 -19.75 19.23
C ARG A 386 6.49 -20.30 17.82
N GLU A 387 5.30 -20.39 17.24
CA GLU A 387 5.15 -20.73 15.83
C GLU A 387 5.87 -19.70 14.95
N SER A 388 6.77 -20.16 14.08
CA SER A 388 7.70 -19.26 13.39
C SER A 388 8.00 -19.66 11.94
N VAL A 389 8.05 -20.92 11.55
CA VAL A 389 8.27 -21.27 10.14
C VAL A 389 7.42 -22.47 9.75
N GLY A 390 6.63 -22.31 8.71
CA GLY A 390 5.91 -23.40 8.08
C GLY A 390 6.66 -24.03 6.91
N ASN A 391 6.29 -25.24 6.50
CA ASN A 391 6.60 -25.79 5.17
C ASN A 391 5.35 -26.38 4.53
N LEU A 392 5.23 -26.29 3.21
CA LEU A 392 4.11 -26.83 2.46
C LEU A 392 4.59 -27.99 1.59
N LEU A 393 4.03 -29.18 1.82
CA LEU A 393 4.32 -30.37 1.05
C LEU A 393 3.09 -30.85 0.30
N ILE A 394 3.27 -31.35 -0.92
CA ILE A 394 2.21 -32.05 -1.64
C ILE A 394 2.27 -33.54 -1.32
N ALA A 395 1.18 -34.08 -0.80
CA ALA A 395 0.99 -35.49 -0.56
C ALA A 395 0.07 -36.09 -1.62
N ILE A 396 0.47 -37.21 -2.21
CA ILE A 396 -0.29 -37.94 -3.23
C ILE A 396 -0.41 -39.40 -2.80
N ASN A 397 -1.63 -39.95 -2.80
CA ASN A 397 -1.82 -41.39 -2.63
C ASN A 397 -1.57 -42.12 -3.96
N GLU A 398 -0.45 -42.82 -4.08
CA GLU A 398 -0.07 -43.60 -5.25
C GLU A 398 -0.21 -45.11 -5.01
N ASN A 399 -0.16 -45.91 -6.08
CA ASN A 399 -0.27 -47.38 -6.01
C ASN A 399 0.78 -48.04 -5.08
N SER A 400 1.94 -47.41 -4.94
CA SER A 400 3.06 -47.91 -4.12
C SER A 400 3.11 -47.30 -2.71
N GLY A 401 2.14 -46.46 -2.35
CA GLY A 401 2.08 -45.74 -1.07
C GLY A 401 1.95 -44.24 -1.24
N VAL A 402 2.18 -43.49 -0.16
CA VAL A 402 2.09 -42.03 -0.17
C VAL A 402 3.40 -41.43 -0.66
N ARG A 403 3.31 -40.57 -1.69
CA ARG A 403 4.43 -39.74 -2.16
C ARG A 403 4.30 -38.34 -1.58
N LEU A 404 5.34 -37.88 -0.90
CA LEU A 404 5.48 -36.49 -0.46
C LEU A 404 6.45 -35.74 -1.37
N ILE A 405 6.11 -34.51 -1.69
CA ILE A 405 6.88 -33.64 -2.58
C ILE A 405 7.09 -32.31 -1.88
N ASP A 406 8.35 -31.91 -1.73
CA ASP A 406 8.73 -30.55 -1.34
C ASP A 406 9.20 -29.79 -2.59
N SER A 407 8.44 -28.80 -3.03
CA SER A 407 8.77 -28.01 -4.22
C SER A 407 9.99 -27.09 -4.04
N MET A 408 10.41 -26.86 -2.80
CA MET A 408 11.56 -26.01 -2.46
C MET A 408 12.85 -26.83 -2.29
N ALA A 409 12.77 -28.16 -2.21
CA ALA A 409 13.94 -29.03 -2.13
C ALA A 409 14.56 -29.30 -3.52
N GLU A 410 15.89 -29.24 -3.63
CA GLU A 410 16.64 -29.42 -4.89
C GLU A 410 16.27 -30.71 -5.65
N LYS A 411 15.95 -31.78 -4.91
CA LYS A 411 15.55 -33.10 -5.46
C LYS A 411 14.08 -33.44 -5.25
N GLY A 412 13.28 -32.50 -4.76
CA GLY A 412 11.86 -32.68 -4.46
C GLY A 412 11.55 -33.55 -3.24
N TYR A 413 12.56 -33.99 -2.50
CA TYR A 413 12.39 -34.82 -1.30
C TYR A 413 12.26 -33.94 -0.06
N PRO A 414 11.21 -34.12 0.76
CA PRO A 414 11.06 -33.35 1.98
C PRO A 414 12.09 -33.76 3.04
N SER A 415 12.52 -32.79 3.83
CA SER A 415 13.04 -33.02 5.16
C SER A 415 11.87 -33.37 6.10
N PHE A 416 12.05 -34.40 6.93
CA PHE A 416 11.06 -34.72 7.96
C PHE A 416 11.50 -34.07 9.26
N ASP A 417 10.72 -33.11 9.74
CA ASP A 417 10.85 -32.62 11.09
C ASP A 417 10.46 -33.74 12.08
N GLU A 418 11.38 -34.08 12.98
CA GLU A 418 11.15 -35.12 13.99
C GLU A 418 10.11 -34.67 15.03
N GLU A 419 10.08 -33.37 15.35
CA GLU A 419 9.20 -32.77 16.36
C GLU A 419 8.47 -31.53 15.78
N PRO A 420 7.54 -31.69 14.83
CA PRO A 420 6.75 -30.58 14.35
C PRO A 420 5.79 -30.09 15.45
N MET A 421 5.46 -28.80 15.45
CA MET A 421 4.42 -28.24 16.33
C MET A 421 3.07 -28.89 16.01
N ALA A 422 2.75 -28.99 14.73
CA ALA A 422 1.55 -29.63 14.21
C ALA A 422 1.71 -29.91 12.71
N LEU A 423 0.96 -30.90 12.21
CA LEU A 423 0.88 -31.21 10.79
C LEU A 423 -0.58 -31.04 10.34
N HIS A 424 -0.85 -30.03 9.51
CA HIS A 424 -2.19 -29.77 8.96
C HIS A 424 -2.31 -30.44 7.59
N VAL A 425 -3.26 -31.37 7.44
CA VAL A 425 -3.56 -32.00 6.16
C VAL A 425 -4.79 -31.33 5.57
N ILE A 426 -4.62 -30.68 4.42
CA ILE A 426 -5.67 -29.95 3.71
C ILE A 426 -5.96 -30.71 2.41
N ARG A 427 -7.12 -31.34 2.34
CA ARG A 427 -7.57 -32.02 1.13
C ARG A 427 -8.20 -31.02 0.19
N TYR A 428 -7.96 -31.17 -1.11
CA TYR A 428 -8.50 -30.28 -2.13
C TYR A 428 -8.86 -31.03 -3.41
N SER A 429 -9.80 -30.48 -4.18
CA SER A 429 -10.11 -30.95 -5.52
C SER A 429 -9.42 -30.04 -6.54
N SER A 430 -8.56 -30.63 -7.38
CA SER A 430 -7.92 -29.96 -8.52
C SER A 430 -8.87 -29.73 -9.68
#